data_AF-A0A8J6T2R2-F1
#
_entry.id   AF-A0A8J6T2R2-F1
#
_cell.length_a   1.000
_cell.length_b   1.000
_cell.length_c   1.000
_cell.angle_alpha   90.00
_cell.angle_beta   90.00
_cell.angle_gamma   90.00
#
_symmetry.space_group_name_H-M   'P 1'
#
loop_
_entity.id
_entity.type
_entity.pdbx_description
1 polymer ?
#
loop_
_entity_poly.entity_id
_entity_poly.type
_entity_poly.pdbx_seq_one_letter_code
_entity_poly.pdbx_strand_id
1 'polypeptide(L)' 'MVKHNRGVVDLLFKSEVITMDRTYDEREIAPGLNTEDELDEEATEEEVEEGDSTSVTRLYIDRTPRD' A
#
# COMPACT_ATOMS: atom_id res chain seq x y z
N MET A 1 -16.75 -45.40 13.17
CA MET A 1 -16.66 -44.11 13.89
C MET A 1 -15.28 -44.01 14.51
N VAL A 2 -14.45 -43.06 14.06
CA VAL A 2 -13.71 -42.04 14.83
C VAL A 2 -13.00 -41.19 13.77
N LYS A 3 -13.44 -39.94 13.58
CA LYS A 3 -12.68 -38.94 12.81
C LYS A 3 -11.50 -38.54 13.67
N HIS A 4 -10.27 -38.73 13.21
CA HIS A 4 -9.10 -38.14 13.85
C HIS A 4 -8.63 -36.96 13.00
N ASN A 5 -8.94 -35.76 13.50
CA ASN A 5 -8.40 -34.50 12.99
C ASN A 5 -6.87 -34.49 13.16
N ARG A 6 -6.15 -34.38 12.05
CA ARG A 6 -4.76 -33.90 12.01
C ARG A 6 -4.65 -32.74 11.00
N GLY A 7 -5.53 -31.74 11.12
CA GLY A 7 -5.03 -30.35 11.10
C GLY A 7 -4.35 -30.16 12.46
N VAL A 8 -3.19 -29.54 12.63
CA VAL A 8 -2.93 -28.12 12.35
C VAL A 8 -1.40 -27.87 12.25
N VAL A 9 -0.57 -28.88 11.97
CA VAL A 9 0.90 -28.74 12.14
C VAL A 9 1.65 -29.17 10.90
N ASP A 10 1.42 -28.49 9.79
CA ASP A 10 2.37 -28.47 8.66
C ASP A 10 2.46 -27.08 8.00
N LEU A 11 1.88 -26.05 8.66
CA LEU A 11 1.89 -24.67 8.16
C LEU A 11 3.10 -23.87 8.64
N LEU A 12 4.23 -24.51 8.89
CA LEU A 12 5.45 -23.84 9.34
C LEU A 12 6.65 -24.50 8.66
N PHE A 13 7.32 -23.73 7.81
CA PHE A 13 8.61 -24.02 7.18
C PHE A 13 8.61 -24.98 5.99
N LYS A 14 8.06 -24.56 4.85
CA LYS A 14 8.73 -24.86 3.57
C LYS A 14 9.02 -23.58 2.82
N SER A 15 10.30 -23.24 2.89
CA SER A 15 11.03 -22.35 2.00
C SER A 15 10.76 -22.74 0.54
N GLU A 16 9.92 -21.97 -0.14
CA GLU A 16 9.89 -21.98 -1.59
C GLU A 16 10.29 -20.59 -2.08
N VAL A 17 11.43 -20.59 -2.77
CA VAL A 17 11.95 -19.48 -3.56
C VAL A 17 10.84 -19.02 -4.48
N ILE A 18 10.36 -17.79 -4.30
CA ILE A 18 9.40 -17.18 -5.23
C ILE A 18 10.17 -16.90 -6.52
N THR A 19 10.17 -17.85 -7.45
CA THR A 19 10.55 -17.58 -8.83
C THR A 19 9.53 -16.62 -9.42
N MET A 20 9.91 -15.34 -9.53
CA MET A 20 9.20 -14.33 -10.31
C MET A 20 9.03 -14.85 -11.73
N ASP A 21 7.79 -15.13 -12.12
CA ASP A 21 7.40 -15.30 -13.50
C ASP A 21 7.73 -14.00 -14.26
N ARG A 22 8.45 -14.11 -15.38
CA ARG A 22 9.01 -12.96 -16.12
C ARG A 22 8.02 -12.33 -17.10
N THR A 23 6.72 -12.51 -16.93
CA THR A 23 5.72 -11.71 -17.64
C THR A 23 5.52 -10.42 -16.84
N TYR A 24 6.46 -9.50 -17.00
CA TYR A 24 6.23 -8.08 -16.74
C TYR A 24 5.15 -7.59 -17.72
N ASP A 25 3.90 -7.97 -17.51
CA ASP A 25 2.80 -7.14 -17.98
C ASP A 25 2.87 -5.90 -17.09
N GLU A 26 3.41 -4.83 -17.68
CA GLU A 26 3.31 -3.43 -17.28
C GLU A 26 3.06 -3.23 -15.78
N ARG A 27 4.14 -3.00 -15.03
CA ARG A 27 4.07 -2.64 -13.61
C ARG A 27 3.31 -1.33 -13.45
N GLU A 28 2.00 -1.43 -13.31
CA GLU A 28 1.14 -0.30 -12.98
C GLU A 28 1.30 -0.01 -11.49
N ILE A 29 1.56 1.25 -11.16
CA ILE A 29 1.58 1.69 -9.77
C ILE A 29 0.13 1.58 -9.27
N ALA A 30 -0.07 0.98 -8.09
CA ALA A 30 -1.42 0.87 -7.55
C ALA A 30 -2.06 2.27 -7.42
N PRO A 31 -3.38 2.41 -7.66
CA PRO A 31 -4.06 3.69 -7.49
C PRO A 31 -3.78 4.28 -6.10
N GLY A 32 -3.38 5.54 -6.03
CA GLY A 32 -3.04 6.21 -4.78
C GLY A 32 -1.60 6.02 -4.27
N LEU A 33 -0.75 5.23 -4.95
CA LEU A 33 0.68 5.10 -4.58
C LEU A 33 1.58 6.15 -5.25
N ASN A 34 1.09 6.85 -6.27
CA ASN A 34 1.82 7.91 -6.99
C ASN A 34 0.97 9.17 -7.14
N THR A 35 0.33 9.59 -6.04
CA THR A 35 -0.52 10.79 -5.97
C THR A 35 0.08 11.88 -5.08
N GLU A 36 1.39 11.81 -4.80
CA GLU A 36 2.06 12.78 -3.92
C GLU A 36 1.94 14.20 -4.49
N ASP A 37 2.06 14.37 -5.80
CA ASP A 37 2.00 15.69 -6.44
C ASP A 37 0.59 16.29 -6.45
N GLU A 38 -0.45 15.44 -6.58
CA GLU A 38 -1.85 15.89 -6.68
C GLU A 38 -2.41 16.39 -5.35
N LEU A 39 -2.02 15.75 -4.24
CA LEU A 39 -2.49 16.13 -2.89
C LEU A 39 -1.72 17.31 -2.30
N ASP A 40 -0.63 17.70 -2.96
CA ASP A 40 0.22 18.80 -2.52
C ASP A 40 -0.16 20.16 -3.14
N GLU A 41 -1.06 20.16 -4.13
CA GLU A 41 -1.58 21.36 -4.78
C GLU A 41 -2.43 22.20 -3.82
N GLU A 42 -2.18 23.52 -3.81
CA GLU A 42 -3.01 24.46 -3.07
C GLU A 42 -4.29 24.74 -3.87
N ALA A 43 -5.44 24.59 -3.23
CA ALA A 43 -6.71 24.99 -3.83
C ALA A 43 -6.73 26.50 -4.12
N THR A 44 -7.29 26.88 -5.26
CA THR A 44 -7.52 28.28 -5.62
C THR A 44 -8.63 28.90 -4.77
N GLU A 45 -8.71 30.23 -4.74
CA GLU A 45 -9.76 30.94 -4.00
C GLU A 45 -11.17 30.56 -4.50
N GLU A 46 -11.35 30.43 -5.81
CA GLU A 46 -12.62 30.04 -6.45
C GLU A 46 -13.05 28.63 -6.02
N GLU A 47 -12.14 27.66 -6.04
CA GLU A 47 -12.42 26.28 -5.61
C GLU A 47 -12.77 26.19 -4.11
N VAL A 48 -12.17 27.05 -3.28
CA VAL A 48 -12.52 27.15 -1.86
C VAL A 48 -13.92 27.75 -1.68
N GLU A 49 -14.25 28.79 -2.43
CA GLU A 49 -15.57 29.45 -2.38
C GLU A 49 -16.69 28.53 -2.88
N GLU A 50 -16.44 27.76 -3.94
CA GLU A 50 -17.40 26.82 -4.52
C GLU A 50 -17.51 25.50 -3.74
N GLY A 51 -16.54 25.23 -2.85
CA GLY A 51 -16.49 24.02 -2.04
C GLY A 51 -15.86 22.80 -2.74
N ASP A 52 -15.22 23.03 -3.89
CA ASP A 52 -14.52 22.04 -4.70
C ASP A 52 -13.07 21.82 -4.21
N SER A 53 -12.91 21.71 -2.89
CA SER A 53 -11.64 21.47 -2.24
C SER A 53 -11.79 20.49 -1.07
N THR A 54 -10.71 19.83 -0.68
CA THR A 54 -10.70 18.91 0.46
C THR A 54 -9.50 19.16 1.37
N SER A 55 -9.72 19.10 2.68
CA SER A 55 -8.64 19.27 3.64
C SER A 55 -7.85 17.98 3.79
N VAL A 56 -6.54 18.08 3.57
CA VAL A 56 -5.61 16.96 3.72
C VAL A 56 -4.63 17.22 4.86
N THR A 57 -4.07 16.15 5.43
CA THR A 57 -3.02 16.24 6.46
C THR A 57 -1.76 15.55 5.97
N ARG A 58 -0.64 16.28 5.96
CA ARG A 58 0.67 15.74 5.58
C ARG A 58 1.35 15.09 6.80
N LEU A 59 1.69 13.81 6.66
CA LEU A 59 2.43 13.06 7.70
C LEU A 59 3.91 12.94 7.31
N TYR A 60 4.78 13.56 8.10
CA TYR A 60 6.22 13.42 7.95
C TYR A 60 6.75 12.42 8.98
N ILE A 61 7.38 11.34 8.52
CA ILE A 61 8.03 10.34 9.37
C ILE A 61 9.54 10.48 9.22
N ASP A 62 10.21 10.99 10.25
CA ASP A 62 11.66 10.95 10.34
C ASP A 62 12.12 9.51 10.64
N ARG A 63 12.73 8.88 9.64
CA ARG A 63 13.30 7.52 9.74
C ARG A 63 14.80 7.52 9.96
N THR A 64 15.39 8.64 10.39
CA THR A 64 16.80 8.69 10.78
C THR A 64 17.05 7.62 11.85
N PRO A 65 17.86 6.57 11.57
CA PRO A 65 18.15 5.54 12.54
C PRO A 65 18.75 6.17 13.79
N ARG A 66 18.27 5.75 14.95
CA ARG A 66 19.00 5.95 16.20
C ARG A 66 19.79 4.67 16.42
N ASP A 67 21.10 4.82 16.60
CA ASP A 67 22.12 3.76 16.68
C ASP A 67 21.65 2.44 17.33
#